data_AF-A0A4Q3HK58-F1
#
_entry.id   AF-A0A4Q3HK58-F1
#
_cell.length_a   1.000
_cell.length_b   1.000
_cell.length_c   1.000
_cell.angle_alpha   90.00
_cell.angle_beta   90.00
_cell.angle_gamma   90.00
#
_symmetry.space_group_name_H-M   'P 1'
#
loop_
_entity.id
_entity.type
_entity.pdbx_description
1 polymer ?
#
loop_
_entity_poly.entity_id
_entity_poly.type
_entity_poly.pdbx_seq_one_letter_code
_entity_poly.pdbx_strand_id
1 'polypeptide(L)' 'VPECFDDVIELVIPILQERGVYKTGYREGTLREKLFGAPRLPARHVGGRYRTGSHV' A
#
# COMPACT_ATOMS: atom_id res chain seq x y z
N VAL A 1 -1.71 -11.49 -19.98
CA VAL A 1 -1.60 -10.16 -19.36
C VAL A 1 -1.47 -9.16 -20.50
N PRO A 2 -2.07 -7.95 -20.45
CA PRO A 2 -1.85 -7.00 -21.54
C PRO A 2 -0.37 -6.59 -21.58
N GLU A 3 0.25 -6.65 -22.76
CA GLU A 3 1.69 -6.44 -23.02
C GLU A 3 2.26 -5.17 -22.34
N CYS A 4 1.42 -4.13 -22.20
CA CYS A 4 1.76 -2.88 -21.54
C CYS A 4 2.29 -3.02 -20.10
N PHE A 5 1.83 -4.00 -19.32
CA PHE A 5 2.34 -4.16 -17.95
C PHE A 5 3.72 -4.82 -17.92
N ASP A 6 3.99 -5.75 -18.83
CA ASP A 6 5.26 -6.45 -18.89
C ASP A 6 6.37 -5.46 -19.26
N ASP A 7 6.15 -4.61 -20.26
CA ASP A 7 7.08 -3.53 -20.63
C ASP A 7 7.36 -2.55 -19.47
N VAL A 8 6.33 -2.17 -18.71
CA VAL A 8 6.51 -1.28 -17.55
C VAL A 8 7.35 -1.97 -16.46
N ILE A 9 7.10 -3.25 -16.21
CA ILE A 9 7.85 -4.03 -15.21
C ILE A 9 9.31 -4.18 -15.64
N GLU A 10 9.57 -4.47 -16.92
CA GLU A 10 10.91 -4.70 -17.43
C GLU A 10 11.72 -3.41 -17.61
N LEU A 11 11.10 -2.35 -18.12
CA LEU A 11 11.82 -1.15 -18.56
C LEU A 11 11.77 0.00 -17.54
N VAL A 12 10.67 0.14 -16.79
CA VAL A 12 10.44 1.32 -15.94
C VAL A 12 10.76 1.03 -14.48
N ILE A 13 10.30 -0.09 -13.94
CA ILE A 13 10.48 -0.43 -12.52
C ILE A 13 11.95 -0.44 -12.07
N PRO A 14 12.93 -0.98 -12.82
CA PRO A 14 14.33 -1.00 -12.39
C PRO A 14 14.89 0.41 -12.17
N ILE A 15 14.57 1.35 -13.07
CA ILE A 15 15.01 2.75 -12.98
C ILE A 15 14.38 3.45 -11.77
N LEU A 16 13.11 3.17 -11.48
CA LEU A 16 12.45 3.73 -10.30
C LEU A 16 13.00 3.15 -8.99
N GLN A 17 13.42 1.88 -9.00
CA GLN A 17 14.09 1.24 -7.85
C GLN A 17 15.49 1.82 -7.64
N GLU A 18 16.28 2.02 -8.70
CA GLU A 18 17.60 2.67 -8.64
C GLU A 18 17.49 4.08 -8.05
N ARG A 19 16.45 4.83 -8.42
CA ARG A 19 16.17 6.17 -7.88
C ARG A 19 15.56 6.16 -6.47
N GLY A 20 15.29 4.99 -5.89
CA GLY A 20 14.73 4.86 -4.54
C GLY A 20 13.26 5.31 -4.40
N VAL A 21 12.53 5.45 -5.51
CA VAL A 21 11.13 5.92 -5.51
C VAL A 21 10.12 4.79 -5.71
N TYR A 22 10.58 3.55 -5.89
CA TYR A 22 9.74 2.37 -6.01
C TYR A 22 10.24 1.24 -5.11
N LYS A 23 9.29 0.47 -4.57
CA LYS A 23 9.59 -0.64 -3.64
C LYS A 23 10.36 -1.77 -4.34
N THR A 24 11.33 -2.35 -3.64
CA THR A 24 12.05 -3.56 -4.07
C THR A 24 11.46 -4.85 -3.50
N GLY A 25 10.54 -4.72 -2.52
CA GLY A 25 9.87 -5.84 -1.89
C GLY A 25 8.60 -5.40 -1.18
N TYR A 26 7.85 -6.38 -0.68
CA TYR A 26 6.68 -6.12 0.14
C TYR A 26 7.08 -6.07 1.62
N ARG A 27 6.58 -5.07 2.32
CA ARG A 27 6.59 -5.07 3.79
C ARG A 27 5.57 -6.08 4.30
N GLU A 28 5.79 -6.63 5.49
CA GLU A 28 4.80 -7.46 6.16
C GLU A 28 3.51 -6.70 6.47
N GLY A 29 2.42 -7.45 6.64
CA GLY A 29 1.10 -6.91 7.01
C GLY A 29 0.13 -6.67 5.84
N THR A 30 -1.03 -6.14 6.21
CA THR A 30 -2.18 -5.89 5.34
C THR A 30 -1.93 -4.80 4.30
N LEU A 31 -2.75 -4.76 3.25
CA LEU A 31 -2.69 -3.69 2.25
C LEU A 31 -2.83 -2.29 2.88
N ARG A 32 -3.67 -2.13 3.90
CA ARG A 32 -3.85 -0.84 4.57
C ARG A 32 -2.61 -0.43 5.35
N GLU A 33 -1.91 -1.37 5.98
CA GLU A 33 -0.60 -1.11 6.61
C GLU A 33 0.43 -0.67 5.57
N LYS A 34 0.48 -1.36 4.42
CA LYS A 34 1.42 -1.03 3.34
C LYS A 34 1.20 0.37 2.76
N LEU A 35 -0.04 0.84 2.70
CA LEU A 35 -0.39 2.14 2.12
C LEU A 35 -0.43 3.28 3.14
N PHE A 36 -0.92 3.02 4.35
CA PHE A 36 -1.26 4.06 5.34
C PHE A 36 -0.61 3.86 6.72
N GLY A 37 0.18 2.79 6.91
CA GLY A 37 0.90 2.52 8.15
C GLY A 37 0.06 1.95 9.30
N ALA A 38 -1.23 1.69 9.10
CA ALA A 38 -2.09 1.07 10.12
C ALA A 38 -3.08 0.07 9.52
N PRO A 39 -3.39 -1.05 10.21
CA PRO A 39 -4.28 -2.10 9.67
C PRO A 39 -5.74 -1.69 9.65
N ARG A 40 -6.13 -0.73 10.51
CA ARG A 40 -7.51 -0.32 10.70
C ARG A 40 -7.71 1.16 10.42
N LEU A 41 -8.95 1.51 10.09
CA LEU A 41 -9.36 2.89 9.86
C LEU A 41 -9.13 3.74 11.13
N PRO A 42 -8.57 4.96 11.01
CA PRO A 42 -8.43 5.88 12.14
C PRO A 42 -9.79 6.47 12.55
N ALA A 43 -9.88 7.00 13.77
CA ALA A 43 -11.13 7.59 14.31
C ALA A 43 -11.70 8.73 13.44
N ARG A 44 -10.84 9.48 12.73
CA ARG A 44 -11.28 10.55 11.80
C ARG A 44 -12.02 10.02 10.56
N HIS A 45 -11.81 8.76 10.19
CA HIS A 45 -12.49 8.17 9.04
C HIS A 45 -13.93 7.82 9.43
N VAL A 46 -14.91 8.13 8.58
CA VAL A 46 -16.34 7.89 8.87
C VAL A 46 -16.60 6.43 9.29
N GLY A 47 -16.11 5.47 8.49
CA GLY A 47 -16.17 4.04 8.84
C GLY A 47 -15.41 3.63 10.12
N GLY A 48 -14.49 4.46 10.60
CA GLY A 48 -13.81 4.24 11.88
C GLY A 48 -14.71 4.48 13.09
N ARG A 49 -15.74 5.34 12.96
CA ARG A 49 -16.68 5.70 14.03
C ARG A 49 -17.65 4.57 14.40
N TYR A 50 -17.87 3.63 13.49
CA TYR A 50 -18.81 2.52 13.68
C TYR A 50 -18.14 1.26 14.26
N ARG A 51 -16.92 1.39 14.82
CA ARG A 51 -16.26 0.26 15.49
C ARG A 51 -16.82 0.11 16.91
N THR A 52 -17.82 -0.75 17.05
CA THR A 52 -18.32 -1.24 18.34
C THR A 52 -17.22 -2.05 19.03
N GLY A 53 -16.45 -1.39 19.89
CA GLY A 53 -15.31 -1.98 20.60
C GLY A 53 -14.20 -1.01 21.02
N SER A 54 -14.24 0.26 20.58
CA SER A 54 -13.32 1.33 21.03
C SER A 54 -13.96 2.33 22.00
N HIS A 55 -14.99 1.92 22.73
CA HIS A 55 -15.47 2.62 23.92
C HIS A 55 -14.78 2.02 25.16
N VAL A 56 -13.55 2.44 25.41
CA VAL A 56 -12.88 2.53 26.72
C VAL A 56 -12.15 3.87 26.72
#